data_AF-A0A6L9IU67-F1
#
_entry.id   AF-A0A6L9IU67-F1
#
_cell.length_a   1.000
_cell.length_b   1.000
_cell.length_c   1.000
_cell.angle_alpha   90.00
_cell.angle_beta   90.00
_cell.angle_gamma   90.00
#
_symmetry.space_group_name_H-M   'P 1'
#
loop_
_entity.id
_entity.type
_entity.pdbx_description
1 polymer ?
#
loop_
_entity_poly.entity_id
_entity_poly.type
_entity_poly.pdbx_seq_one_letter_code
_entity_poly.pdbx_strand_id
1 'polypeptide(L)'
;MARRQGRSRRERNWGIRDRLGGVDRVTWALGIAMFTVILVAVFPYLTFVPVLSERTQRGHTCSELANPIGGNNRSMLAERDDFHALSIDLELDEEAIRQGEPLTVRVIFRNRDKGPAVLYLPQDGTPVFGRDDGENALPNPVEGLRFELTRLDVPQGPYSPLGNPVLSAPTTVPPSFNWDDLHLLGPRNRCNEELEISWELLQALGVTEPGQYRIQVYYEVSTSGLMPSRSINEPTVTATAAFLDQGVLVADPSSNSIEFNVLPPATPTPTPSPTLDGSPTPTTPTPAQLPIG
;
A
#
# COMPACT_ATOMS: atom_id res chain seq x y z
N MET A 1 -41.63 50.22 -23.91
CA MET A 1 -41.01 51.09 -24.93
C MET A 1 -39.72 51.67 -24.38
N ALA A 2 -38.68 51.76 -25.23
CA ALA A 2 -37.34 52.37 -25.05
C ALA A 2 -36.31 51.53 -24.27
N ARG A 3 -35.04 51.41 -24.66
CA ARG A 3 -34.32 51.51 -25.95
C ARG A 3 -32.90 50.93 -25.69
N ARG A 4 -32.31 50.32 -26.72
CA ARG A 4 -30.93 49.77 -26.82
C ARG A 4 -29.81 50.66 -26.27
N GLN A 5 -28.74 50.02 -25.75
CA GLN A 5 -27.30 50.24 -26.05
C GLN A 5 -26.49 49.23 -25.19
N GLY A 6 -25.65 48.31 -25.69
CA GLY A 6 -24.80 48.34 -26.87
C GLY A 6 -23.39 48.83 -26.50
N ARG A 7 -22.57 48.02 -25.81
CA ARG A 7 -21.12 48.28 -25.67
C ARG A 7 -20.29 47.05 -26.02
N SER A 8 -19.75 47.13 -27.23
CA SER A 8 -18.69 46.31 -27.80
C SER A 8 -17.43 46.37 -26.93
N ARG A 9 -17.00 45.22 -26.40
CA ARG A 9 -15.68 45.07 -25.78
C ARG A 9 -14.66 44.82 -26.90
N ARG A 10 -14.22 45.91 -27.54
CA ARG A 10 -13.11 45.90 -28.49
C ARG A 10 -11.81 45.55 -27.76
N GLU A 11 -11.22 44.47 -28.22
CA GLU A 11 -9.78 44.20 -28.37
C GLU A 11 -8.85 45.31 -27.89
N ARG A 12 -8.11 45.03 -26.81
CA ARG A 12 -6.87 45.72 -26.47
C ARG A 12 -5.70 44.76 -26.72
N ASN A 13 -5.44 44.50 -27.99
CA ASN A 13 -4.15 43.97 -28.46
C ASN A 13 -3.37 45.14 -29.08
N TRP A 14 -2.73 45.93 -28.23
CA TRP A 14 -1.79 46.97 -28.64
C TRP A 14 -0.50 46.81 -27.83
N GLY A 15 0.61 46.59 -28.54
CA GLY A 15 1.90 47.15 -28.14
C GLY A 15 2.85 46.28 -27.33
N ILE A 16 3.16 45.05 -27.75
CA ILE A 16 4.42 44.39 -27.36
C ILE A 16 5.38 44.20 -28.55
N ARG A 17 4.88 44.23 -29.80
CA ARG A 17 5.70 43.97 -30.98
C ARG A 17 6.64 45.11 -31.42
N ASP A 18 6.43 46.35 -30.94
CA ASP A 18 7.20 47.50 -31.44
C ASP A 18 8.39 47.91 -30.56
N ARG A 19 8.73 47.15 -29.51
CA ARG A 19 9.90 47.45 -28.64
C ARG A 19 11.15 46.60 -28.91
N LEU A 20 11.17 45.83 -30.01
CA LEU A 20 12.35 45.05 -30.44
C LEU A 20 12.98 45.60 -31.73
N GLY A 21 12.71 46.86 -32.07
CA GLY A 21 13.36 47.56 -33.17
C GLY A 21 14.76 48.03 -32.77
N GLY A 22 15.78 47.22 -33.04
CA GLY A 22 17.18 47.64 -32.90
C GLY A 22 18.17 46.54 -32.51
N VAL A 23 17.75 45.28 -32.42
CA VAL A 23 18.68 44.18 -32.20
C VAL A 23 19.10 43.61 -33.55
N ASP A 24 20.38 43.77 -33.87
CA ASP A 24 20.97 43.31 -35.13
C ASP A 24 20.71 41.80 -35.34
N ARG A 25 20.44 41.36 -36.57
CA ARG A 25 20.07 39.96 -36.86
C ARG A 25 21.14 38.98 -36.38
N VAL A 26 22.39 39.43 -36.37
CA VAL A 26 23.55 38.68 -35.88
C VAL A 26 23.45 38.44 -34.37
N THR A 27 23.08 39.46 -33.60
CA THR A 27 22.95 39.37 -32.14
C THR A 27 21.83 38.41 -31.73
N TRP A 28 20.75 38.35 -32.52
CA TRP A 28 19.64 37.42 -32.28
C TRP A 28 20.03 35.97 -32.59
N ALA A 29 20.74 35.74 -33.71
CA ALA A 29 21.27 34.42 -34.05
C ALA A 29 22.24 33.90 -33.00
N LEU A 30 23.10 34.77 -32.48
CA LEU A 30 24.08 34.43 -31.44
C LEU A 30 23.40 34.11 -30.10
N GLY A 31 22.33 34.85 -29.75
CA GLY A 31 21.51 34.57 -28.56
C GLY A 31 20.83 33.20 -28.61
N ILE A 32 20.26 32.82 -29.76
CA ILE A 32 19.62 31.50 -29.93
C ILE A 32 20.64 30.38 -29.85
N ALA A 33 21.79 30.53 -30.52
CA ALA A 33 22.86 29.53 -30.49
C ALA A 33 23.36 29.29 -29.06
N MET A 34 23.55 30.35 -28.27
CA MET A 34 24.00 30.23 -26.88
C MET A 34 22.94 29.58 -25.99
N PHE A 35 21.66 29.93 -26.19
CA PHE A 35 20.55 29.30 -25.47
C PHE A 35 20.42 27.81 -25.80
N THR A 36 20.59 27.42 -27.08
CA THR A 36 20.56 26.00 -27.47
C THR A 36 21.73 25.21 -26.91
N VAL A 37 22.94 25.78 -26.87
CA VAL A 37 24.10 25.13 -26.24
C VAL A 37 23.88 24.93 -24.73
N ILE A 38 23.34 25.94 -24.03
CA ILE A 38 23.01 25.81 -22.60
C ILE A 38 21.94 24.72 -22.40
N LEU A 39 20.91 24.70 -23.25
CA LEU A 39 19.85 23.69 -23.16
C LEU A 39 20.41 22.29 -23.35
N VAL A 40 21.22 22.05 -24.38
CA VAL A 40 21.83 20.72 -24.64
C VAL A 40 22.83 20.33 -23.54
N ALA A 41 23.54 21.28 -22.93
CA ALA A 41 24.48 21.00 -21.85
C ALA A 41 23.78 20.70 -20.50
N VAL A 42 22.63 21.34 -20.22
CA VAL A 42 21.91 21.21 -18.94
C VAL A 42 20.86 20.08 -18.99
N PHE A 43 20.30 19.78 -20.15
CA PHE A 43 19.26 18.74 -20.30
C PHE A 43 19.69 17.34 -19.80
N PRO A 44 20.90 16.81 -20.08
CA PRO A 44 21.29 15.49 -19.59
C PRO A 44 21.47 15.46 -18.06
N TYR A 45 21.73 16.62 -17.42
CA TYR A 45 21.83 16.72 -15.96
C TYR A 45 20.45 16.79 -15.28
N LEU A 46 19.41 17.27 -15.98
CA LEU A 46 18.03 17.29 -15.45
C LEU A 46 17.33 15.94 -15.57
N THR A 47 17.73 15.08 -16.51
CA THR A 47 17.19 13.71 -16.64
C THR A 47 17.88 12.68 -15.72
N PHE A 48 18.96 13.08 -15.05
CA PHE A 48 19.73 12.27 -14.09
C PHE A 48 19.56 12.77 -12.65
N VAL A 49 18.36 13.21 -12.28
CA VAL A 49 17.98 13.21 -10.85
C VAL A 49 17.53 11.78 -10.54
N PRO A 50 18.32 10.97 -9.82
CA PRO A 50 17.88 9.65 -9.43
C PRO A 50 16.63 9.81 -8.56
N VAL A 51 15.57 9.09 -8.94
CA VAL A 51 14.48 8.51 -8.13
C VAL A 51 14.65 8.75 -6.61
N LEU A 52 14.45 9.99 -6.17
CA LEU A 52 14.47 10.38 -4.75
C LEU A 52 13.05 10.60 -4.21
N SER A 53 12.02 10.21 -4.97
CA SER A 53 10.64 10.57 -4.63
C SER A 53 9.62 9.43 -4.57
N GLU A 54 10.04 8.17 -4.51
CA GLU A 54 9.07 7.13 -4.08
C GLU A 54 8.79 7.22 -2.58
N ARG A 55 9.83 7.37 -1.74
CA ARG A 55 9.66 7.51 -0.28
C ARG A 55 8.90 8.78 0.13
N THR A 56 9.03 9.89 -0.60
CA THR A 56 8.29 11.13 -0.28
C THR A 56 6.85 11.14 -0.80
N GLN A 57 6.48 10.24 -1.72
CA GLN A 57 5.09 10.04 -2.12
C GLN A 57 4.35 9.05 -1.20
N ARG A 58 5.07 8.13 -0.55
CA ARG A 58 4.52 7.01 0.23
C ARG A 58 3.93 7.33 1.61
N GLY A 59 3.86 8.60 2.04
CA GLY A 59 3.22 8.97 3.32
C GLY A 59 3.91 8.37 4.56
N HIS A 60 3.30 8.55 5.74
CA HIS A 60 3.76 7.92 6.99
C HIS A 60 3.23 6.48 7.07
N THR A 61 4.06 5.54 7.51
CA THR A 61 3.61 4.18 7.80
C THR A 61 2.75 4.17 9.07
N CYS A 62 1.71 3.33 9.12
CA CYS A 62 0.82 3.31 10.28
C CYS A 62 1.55 2.79 11.53
N SER A 63 2.44 1.80 11.36
CA SER A 63 3.31 1.29 12.42
C SER A 63 4.30 2.31 13.01
N GLU A 64 4.66 3.37 12.28
CA GLU A 64 5.51 4.46 12.79
C GLU A 64 4.72 5.57 13.51
N LEU A 65 3.38 5.50 13.49
CA LEU A 65 2.57 6.46 14.23
C LEU A 65 2.81 6.31 15.73
N ALA A 66 2.87 7.44 16.41
CA ALA A 66 3.00 7.47 17.85
C ALA A 66 1.85 6.73 18.52
N ASN A 67 2.18 5.94 19.55
CA ASN A 67 1.17 5.35 20.42
C ASN A 67 0.38 6.49 21.10
N PRO A 68 -0.90 6.29 21.42
CA PRO A 68 -1.71 7.31 22.10
C PRO A 68 -0.99 7.80 23.36
N ILE A 69 -1.01 9.09 23.70
CA ILE A 69 -0.37 9.55 24.95
C ILE A 69 -1.39 9.35 26.06
N GLY A 70 -1.12 8.43 27.00
CA GLY A 70 -2.01 8.10 28.12
C GLY A 70 -2.52 9.34 28.87
N GLY A 71 -3.80 9.31 29.26
CA GLY A 71 -4.54 10.42 29.86
C GLY A 71 -5.92 10.60 29.23
N ASN A 72 -6.72 11.54 29.74
CA ASN A 72 -8.09 11.83 29.30
C ASN A 72 -8.23 12.34 27.84
N ASN A 73 -7.19 12.26 27.02
CA ASN A 73 -7.17 12.69 25.62
C ASN A 73 -7.75 11.57 24.75
N ARG A 74 -9.07 11.42 24.85
CA ARG A 74 -9.86 10.38 24.20
C ARG A 74 -9.87 10.56 22.69
N SER A 75 -9.89 9.44 21.97
CA SER A 75 -10.63 9.37 20.71
C SER A 75 -12.05 9.89 20.98
N MET A 76 -12.37 11.11 20.55
CA MET A 76 -13.77 11.56 20.45
C MET A 76 -14.59 10.73 19.45
N LEU A 77 -13.96 9.73 18.83
CA LEU A 77 -14.52 8.83 17.84
C LEU A 77 -15.03 7.49 18.42
N ALA A 78 -14.98 7.29 19.73
CA ALA A 78 -15.61 6.10 20.33
C ALA A 78 -17.16 6.16 20.30
N GLU A 79 -17.73 7.31 19.91
CA GLU A 79 -19.18 7.47 19.79
C GLU A 79 -19.62 7.12 18.37
N ARG A 80 -20.43 6.06 18.32
CA ARG A 80 -20.86 5.21 17.20
C ARG A 80 -21.63 5.90 16.06
N ASP A 81 -21.60 7.22 15.96
CA ASP A 81 -22.48 8.00 15.08
C ASP A 81 -21.83 8.50 13.77
N ASP A 82 -20.50 8.51 13.64
CA ASP A 82 -19.80 8.95 12.42
C ASP A 82 -18.90 7.85 11.82
N PHE A 83 -19.50 6.77 11.31
CA PHE A 83 -18.80 5.71 10.55
C PHE A 83 -18.03 6.24 9.30
N HIS A 84 -18.26 7.49 8.90
CA HIS A 84 -17.54 8.15 7.81
C HIS A 84 -16.25 8.85 8.25
N ALA A 85 -15.93 8.82 9.56
CA ALA A 85 -14.73 9.44 10.11
C ALA A 85 -13.45 8.73 9.66
N LEU A 86 -13.47 7.41 9.46
CA LEU A 86 -12.34 6.65 8.94
C LEU A 86 -12.71 6.08 7.57
N SER A 87 -11.87 6.33 6.56
CA SER A 87 -11.98 5.64 5.27
C SER A 87 -10.73 4.83 5.01
N ILE A 88 -10.90 3.69 4.35
CA ILE A 88 -9.82 2.79 3.96
C ILE A 88 -9.81 2.72 2.44
N ASP A 89 -8.63 2.91 1.86
CA ASP A 89 -8.39 2.60 0.46
C ASP A 89 -7.40 1.43 0.38
N LEU A 90 -7.56 0.58 -0.63
CA LEU A 90 -6.62 -0.48 -0.97
C LEU A 90 -5.95 -0.12 -2.29
N GLU A 91 -4.64 -0.39 -2.38
CA GLU A 91 -3.83 -0.30 -3.59
C GLU A 91 -3.00 -1.59 -3.73
N LEU A 92 -2.72 -1.99 -4.97
CA LEU A 92 -1.76 -3.04 -5.30
C LEU A 92 -0.55 -2.41 -5.96
N ASP A 93 0.64 -2.91 -5.65
CA ASP A 93 1.85 -2.48 -6.36
C ASP A 93 1.87 -3.03 -7.80
N GLU A 94 1.30 -4.22 -8.01
CA GLU A 94 1.18 -4.86 -9.32
C GLU A 94 -0.25 -5.39 -9.56
N GLU A 95 -0.79 -5.16 -10.77
CA GLU A 95 -2.11 -5.67 -11.17
C GLU A 95 -2.07 -7.16 -11.58
N ALA A 96 -0.87 -7.75 -11.66
CA ALA A 96 -0.68 -9.15 -11.98
C ALA A 96 0.54 -9.72 -11.25
N ILE A 97 0.38 -10.88 -10.63
CA ILE A 97 1.45 -11.65 -10.00
C ILE A 97 1.60 -12.99 -10.72
N ARG A 98 2.77 -13.61 -10.68
CA ARG A 98 2.96 -14.99 -11.15
C ARG A 98 2.79 -15.99 -10.01
N GLN A 99 2.44 -17.22 -10.35
CA GLN A 99 2.50 -18.32 -9.39
C GLN A 99 3.90 -18.43 -8.80
N GLY A 100 3.99 -18.39 -7.46
CA GLY A 100 5.24 -18.37 -6.71
C GLY A 100 5.69 -16.98 -6.25
N GLU A 101 5.05 -15.91 -6.73
CA GLU A 101 5.34 -14.54 -6.31
C GLU A 101 4.37 -14.10 -5.20
N PRO A 102 4.84 -13.31 -4.22
CA PRO A 102 3.98 -12.73 -3.20
C PRO A 102 3.07 -11.65 -3.79
N LEU A 103 1.96 -11.37 -3.10
CA LEU A 103 1.10 -10.23 -3.41
C LEU A 103 1.39 -9.10 -2.42
N THR A 104 1.90 -7.98 -2.90
CA THR A 104 2.09 -6.77 -2.08
C THR A 104 0.85 -5.88 -2.15
N VAL A 105 0.24 -5.66 -0.99
CA VAL A 105 -0.93 -4.80 -0.81
C VAL A 105 -0.54 -3.57 0.00
N ARG A 106 -1.13 -2.42 -0.34
CA ARG A 106 -1.03 -1.19 0.44
C ARG A 106 -2.40 -0.78 0.93
N VAL A 107 -2.57 -0.70 2.24
CA VAL A 107 -3.77 -0.24 2.90
C VAL A 107 -3.58 1.20 3.35
N ILE A 108 -4.48 2.09 2.95
CA ILE A 108 -4.41 3.53 3.25
C ILE A 108 -5.54 3.89 4.18
N PHE A 109 -5.20 4.25 5.42
CA PHE A 109 -6.16 4.78 6.39
C PHE A 109 -6.22 6.30 6.26
N ARG A 110 -7.43 6.84 6.21
CA ARG A 110 -7.65 8.30 6.25
C ARG A 110 -8.64 8.65 7.33
N ASN A 111 -8.18 9.41 8.31
CA ASN A 111 -9.06 10.05 9.26
C ASN A 111 -9.62 11.32 8.63
N ARG A 112 -10.92 11.35 8.36
CA ARG A 112 -11.67 12.50 7.80
C ARG A 112 -12.24 13.41 8.88
N ASP A 113 -12.20 12.97 10.13
CA ASP A 113 -12.74 13.72 11.25
C ASP A 113 -11.79 14.85 11.72
N LYS A 114 -12.34 15.74 12.53
CA LYS A 114 -11.64 16.83 13.22
C LYS A 114 -10.92 16.35 14.48
N GLY A 115 -11.27 15.20 15.05
CA GLY A 115 -10.59 14.56 16.17
C GLY A 115 -9.55 13.51 15.74
N PRO A 116 -8.59 13.16 16.62
CA PRO A 116 -7.68 12.04 16.36
C PRO A 116 -8.41 10.70 16.51
N ALA A 117 -7.92 9.69 15.80
CA ALA A 117 -8.37 8.30 15.87
C ALA A 117 -7.26 7.42 16.44
N VAL A 118 -7.62 6.47 17.30
CA VAL A 118 -6.71 5.42 17.76
C VAL A 118 -7.03 4.15 16.98
N LEU A 119 -6.08 3.71 16.15
CA LEU A 119 -6.17 2.47 15.38
C LEU A 119 -5.57 1.31 16.18
N TYR A 120 -6.16 0.13 16.07
CA TYR A 120 -5.57 -1.12 16.53
C TYR A 120 -5.01 -1.88 15.33
N LEU A 121 -3.68 -1.99 15.28
CA LEU A 121 -2.95 -2.69 14.24
C LEU A 121 -1.95 -3.61 14.93
N PRO A 122 -2.22 -4.93 15.03
CA PRO A 122 -1.31 -5.84 15.70
C PRO A 122 0.06 -5.90 14.99
N GLN A 123 1.13 -5.84 15.77
CA GLN A 123 2.51 -5.75 15.25
C GLN A 123 2.99 -7.00 14.51
N ASP A 124 2.28 -8.13 14.62
CA ASP A 124 2.63 -9.36 13.93
C ASP A 124 2.47 -9.24 12.40
N GLY A 125 1.81 -8.18 11.91
CA GLY A 125 1.74 -7.82 10.50
C GLY A 125 1.13 -8.91 9.62
N THR A 126 0.51 -9.92 10.24
CA THR A 126 0.05 -11.12 9.55
C THR A 126 -1.34 -10.84 9.01
N PRO A 127 -1.56 -10.85 7.69
CA PRO A 127 -2.85 -10.56 7.12
C PRO A 127 -3.86 -11.66 7.51
N VAL A 128 -4.95 -11.25 8.15
CA VAL A 128 -6.04 -12.14 8.55
C VAL A 128 -7.09 -12.18 7.45
N PHE A 129 -7.51 -13.37 7.04
CA PHE A 129 -8.50 -13.55 5.97
C PHE A 129 -9.85 -14.07 6.47
N GLY A 130 -10.91 -13.66 5.77
CA GLY A 130 -12.28 -14.07 6.02
C GLY A 130 -13.12 -12.94 6.61
N ARG A 131 -14.43 -12.99 6.36
CA ARG A 131 -15.44 -12.07 6.92
C ARG A 131 -16.30 -12.81 7.93
N ASP A 132 -16.64 -12.15 9.04
CA ASP A 132 -17.67 -12.67 9.95
C ASP A 132 -19.03 -12.35 9.32
N ASP A 133 -19.60 -13.32 8.61
CA ASP A 133 -20.90 -13.20 7.93
C ASP A 133 -22.07 -13.66 8.81
N GLY A 134 -21.84 -13.88 10.12
CA GLY A 134 -22.87 -14.26 11.08
C GLY A 134 -23.37 -15.71 10.95
N GLU A 135 -23.35 -16.29 9.74
CA GLU A 135 -23.75 -17.67 9.46
C GLU A 135 -22.56 -18.64 9.53
N ASN A 136 -21.34 -18.16 9.21
CA ASN A 136 -20.07 -18.86 9.45
C ASN A 136 -19.16 -18.08 10.39
N ALA A 137 -19.76 -17.31 11.31
CA ALA A 137 -19.06 -16.52 12.29
C ALA A 137 -17.94 -17.34 12.95
N LEU A 138 -16.72 -16.83 12.85
CA LEU A 138 -15.60 -17.41 13.56
C LEU A 138 -15.96 -17.43 15.04
N PRO A 139 -15.72 -18.54 15.77
CA PRO A 139 -16.08 -18.63 17.18
C PRO A 139 -15.37 -17.58 18.05
N ASN A 140 -14.37 -16.88 17.51
CA ASN A 140 -13.74 -15.71 18.11
C ASN A 140 -13.53 -14.65 17.01
N PRO A 141 -14.23 -13.51 17.04
CA PRO A 141 -14.01 -12.43 16.08
C PRO A 141 -12.60 -11.87 16.25
N VAL A 142 -11.90 -11.65 15.14
CA VAL A 142 -10.57 -11.04 15.13
C VAL A 142 -10.74 -9.54 14.89
N GLU A 143 -10.23 -8.74 15.82
CA GLU A 143 -10.25 -7.28 15.69
C GLU A 143 -9.04 -6.77 14.87
N GLY A 144 -9.24 -5.69 14.13
CA GLY A 144 -8.22 -5.05 13.29
C GLY A 144 -8.46 -5.25 11.80
N LEU A 145 -7.38 -5.40 11.03
CA LEU A 145 -7.41 -5.53 9.57
C LEU A 145 -7.79 -6.94 9.11
N ARG A 146 -8.72 -7.03 8.16
CA ARG A 146 -9.20 -8.28 7.57
C ARG A 146 -9.23 -8.19 6.05
N PHE A 147 -8.88 -9.28 5.40
CA PHE A 147 -8.83 -9.41 3.94
C PHE A 147 -9.89 -10.40 3.47
N GLU A 148 -10.53 -10.08 2.37
CA GLU A 148 -11.42 -10.97 1.64
C GLU A 148 -10.86 -11.16 0.25
N LEU A 149 -10.72 -12.42 -0.15
CA LEU A 149 -10.23 -12.80 -1.47
C LEU A 149 -11.31 -13.60 -2.18
N THR A 150 -11.59 -13.28 -3.43
CA THR A 150 -12.62 -13.97 -4.23
C THR A 150 -12.07 -14.30 -5.60
N ARG A 151 -12.37 -15.50 -6.11
CA ARG A 151 -12.05 -15.87 -7.49
C ARG A 151 -13.18 -15.41 -8.42
N LEU A 152 -12.85 -14.74 -9.54
CA LEU A 152 -13.84 -14.16 -10.45
C LEU A 152 -14.11 -15.00 -11.70
N ASP A 153 -13.17 -15.88 -12.10
CA ASP A 153 -13.25 -16.69 -13.31
C ASP A 153 -14.02 -18.00 -13.16
N VAL A 154 -14.49 -18.33 -11.94
CA VAL A 154 -15.27 -19.54 -11.68
C VAL A 154 -16.74 -19.21 -11.47
N PRO A 155 -17.69 -19.87 -12.17
CA PRO A 155 -19.11 -19.69 -11.97
C PRO A 155 -19.58 -20.41 -10.69
N GLN A 156 -19.14 -19.94 -9.52
CA GLN A 156 -19.65 -20.39 -8.22
C GLN A 156 -20.48 -19.30 -7.57
N GLY A 157 -21.76 -19.20 -7.92
CA GLY A 157 -22.73 -18.35 -7.23
C GLY A 157 -22.30 -16.89 -7.04
N PRO A 158 -23.01 -16.11 -6.22
CA PRO A 158 -22.55 -14.77 -5.85
C PRO A 158 -21.36 -14.90 -4.89
N TYR A 159 -20.14 -14.74 -5.41
CA TYR A 159 -18.94 -14.33 -4.67
C TYR A 159 -18.64 -15.14 -3.38
N SER A 160 -18.40 -16.45 -3.50
CA SER A 160 -17.89 -17.22 -2.35
C SER A 160 -16.42 -16.83 -2.08
N PRO A 161 -16.09 -16.29 -0.88
CA PRO A 161 -14.70 -15.99 -0.53
C PRO A 161 -13.85 -17.27 -0.53
N LEU A 162 -12.61 -17.12 -0.99
CA LEU A 162 -11.62 -18.17 -1.08
C LEU A 162 -11.04 -18.45 0.30
N GLY A 163 -11.33 -19.65 0.80
CA GLY A 163 -10.74 -20.22 2.01
C GLY A 163 -11.09 -19.47 3.29
N ASN A 164 -11.10 -20.20 4.39
CA ASN A 164 -11.00 -19.61 5.72
C ASN A 164 -9.75 -20.23 6.37
N PRO A 165 -8.53 -19.91 5.88
CA PRO A 165 -7.33 -20.40 6.54
C PRO A 165 -7.21 -19.57 7.81
N VAL A 166 -7.83 -20.07 8.88
CA VAL A 166 -7.54 -19.63 10.23
C VAL A 166 -6.10 -20.09 10.53
N LEU A 167 -5.12 -19.34 10.01
CA LEU A 167 -3.69 -19.59 10.22
C LEU A 167 -3.14 -18.84 11.44
N SER A 168 -3.97 -18.03 12.10
CA SER A 168 -3.68 -17.44 13.40
C SER A 168 -4.74 -17.88 14.41
N ALA A 169 -4.30 -18.27 15.60
CA ALA A 169 -5.17 -18.75 16.67
C ALA A 169 -6.25 -17.70 16.99
N PRO A 170 -7.46 -18.16 17.40
CA PRO A 170 -8.52 -17.26 17.83
C PRO A 170 -8.02 -16.35 18.95
N THR A 171 -7.90 -15.04 18.66
CA THR A 171 -7.66 -14.04 19.70
C THR A 171 -9.03 -13.65 20.22
N THR A 172 -9.35 -14.08 21.43
CA THR A 172 -10.53 -13.61 22.17
C THR A 172 -10.46 -12.08 22.22
N VAL A 173 -11.57 -11.38 22.00
CA VAL A 173 -11.64 -9.91 22.15
C VAL A 173 -10.98 -9.54 23.48
N PRO A 174 -9.81 -8.89 23.45
CA PRO A 174 -9.05 -8.70 24.66
C PRO A 174 -9.75 -7.63 25.51
N PRO A 175 -9.86 -7.81 26.84
CA PRO A 175 -10.44 -6.79 27.73
C PRO A 175 -9.63 -5.48 27.71
N SER A 176 -8.39 -5.53 27.22
CA SER A 176 -7.48 -4.40 27.01
C SER A 176 -6.57 -4.69 25.83
N PHE A 177 -6.35 -3.71 24.96
CA PHE A 177 -5.39 -3.82 23.87
C PHE A 177 -3.95 -3.64 24.37
N ASN A 178 -3.00 -4.34 23.73
CA ASN A 178 -1.59 -4.08 23.98
C ASN A 178 -1.23 -2.69 23.46
N TRP A 179 -0.48 -1.93 24.25
CA TRP A 179 -0.10 -0.57 23.93
C TRP A 179 0.69 -0.44 22.62
N ASP A 180 1.50 -1.46 22.33
CA ASP A 180 2.39 -1.49 21.18
C ASP A 180 1.63 -1.69 19.85
N ASP A 181 0.38 -2.16 19.92
CA ASP A 181 -0.51 -2.35 18.77
C ASP A 181 -1.45 -1.14 18.56
N LEU A 182 -1.31 -0.08 19.36
CA LEU A 182 -2.15 1.11 19.31
C LEU A 182 -1.43 2.27 18.63
N HIS A 183 -2.07 2.83 17.61
CA HIS A 183 -1.48 3.88 16.77
C HIS A 183 -2.40 5.10 16.67
N LEU A 184 -1.87 6.28 16.97
CA LEU A 184 -2.62 7.53 16.93
C LEU A 184 -2.60 8.16 15.53
N LEU A 185 -3.71 8.08 14.81
CA LEU A 185 -3.93 8.78 13.56
C LEU A 185 -4.53 10.17 13.81
N GLY A 186 -3.71 11.21 13.63
CA GLY A 186 -4.13 12.59 13.81
C GLY A 186 -5.34 13.02 12.94
N PRO A 187 -6.01 14.12 13.31
CA PRO A 187 -7.18 14.60 12.58
C PRO A 187 -6.83 14.99 11.15
N ARG A 188 -7.70 14.64 10.18
CA ARG A 188 -7.49 14.90 8.74
C ARG A 188 -6.18 14.34 8.19
N ASN A 189 -5.59 13.37 8.86
CA ASN A 189 -4.32 12.77 8.47
C ASN A 189 -4.55 11.40 7.82
N ARG A 190 -3.50 10.88 7.19
CA ARG A 190 -3.48 9.55 6.60
C ARG A 190 -2.21 8.80 7.00
N CYS A 191 -2.31 7.48 7.08
CA CYS A 191 -1.18 6.58 7.18
C CYS A 191 -1.37 5.40 6.23
N ASN A 192 -0.26 4.76 5.88
CA ASN A 192 -0.25 3.63 4.96
C ASN A 192 0.34 2.41 5.66
N GLU A 193 -0.21 1.23 5.42
CA GLU A 193 0.37 -0.04 5.85
C GLU A 193 0.63 -0.89 4.60
N GLU A 194 1.86 -1.35 4.45
CA GLU A 194 2.27 -2.21 3.33
C GLU A 194 2.40 -3.63 3.87
N LEU A 195 1.65 -4.57 3.29
CA LEU A 195 1.67 -5.96 3.70
C LEU A 195 2.04 -6.83 2.52
N GLU A 196 2.92 -7.79 2.77
CA GLU A 196 3.30 -8.82 1.81
C GLU A 196 2.53 -10.11 2.14
N ILE A 197 1.65 -10.53 1.24
CA ILE A 197 0.91 -11.79 1.37
C ILE A 197 1.71 -12.86 0.61
N SER A 198 2.33 -13.77 1.36
CA SER A 198 3.18 -14.80 0.76
C SER A 198 2.39 -15.73 -0.16
N TRP A 199 3.08 -16.31 -1.15
CA TRP A 199 2.46 -17.26 -2.06
C TRP A 199 1.92 -18.51 -1.34
N GLU A 200 2.57 -18.95 -0.27
CA GLU A 200 2.11 -20.08 0.56
C GLU A 200 0.76 -19.77 1.22
N LEU A 201 0.59 -18.55 1.71
CA LEU A 201 -0.69 -18.10 2.28
C LEU A 201 -1.77 -17.99 1.21
N LEU A 202 -1.44 -17.44 0.04
CA LEU A 202 -2.35 -17.40 -1.12
C LEU A 202 -2.78 -18.82 -1.54
N GLN A 203 -1.87 -19.79 -1.58
CA GLN A 203 -2.20 -21.18 -1.85
C GLN A 203 -3.10 -21.78 -0.77
N ALA A 204 -2.84 -21.50 0.51
CA ALA A 204 -3.68 -21.97 1.62
C ALA A 204 -5.10 -21.36 1.57
N LEU A 205 -5.25 -20.16 1.01
CA LEU A 205 -6.55 -19.53 0.71
C LEU A 205 -7.26 -20.18 -0.48
N GLY A 206 -6.57 -20.97 -1.32
CA GLY A 206 -7.12 -21.59 -2.53
C GLY A 206 -6.74 -20.87 -3.84
N VAL A 207 -5.77 -19.96 -3.80
CA VAL A 207 -5.15 -19.37 -5.00
C VAL A 207 -4.12 -20.35 -5.57
N THR A 208 -4.61 -21.38 -6.27
CA THR A 208 -3.76 -22.45 -6.81
C THR A 208 -3.67 -22.45 -8.33
N GLU A 209 -4.58 -21.76 -9.01
CA GLU A 209 -4.70 -21.75 -10.46
C GLU A 209 -4.48 -20.34 -11.03
N PRO A 210 -4.00 -20.21 -12.27
CA PRO A 210 -4.03 -18.94 -12.97
C PRO A 210 -5.47 -18.49 -13.18
N GLY A 211 -5.74 -17.20 -13.03
CA GLY A 211 -7.10 -16.67 -13.09
C GLY A 211 -7.19 -15.21 -12.63
N GLN A 212 -8.42 -14.70 -12.63
CA GLN A 212 -8.71 -13.35 -12.14
C GLN A 212 -9.25 -13.44 -10.71
N TYR A 213 -8.65 -12.66 -9.82
CA TYR A 213 -8.98 -12.62 -8.42
C TYR A 213 -9.38 -11.20 -8.02
N ARG A 214 -10.14 -11.09 -6.94
CA ARG A 214 -10.54 -9.84 -6.31
C ARG A 214 -10.10 -9.87 -4.87
N ILE A 215 -9.53 -8.77 -4.40
CA ILE A 215 -9.20 -8.55 -3.00
C ILE A 215 -9.93 -7.33 -2.46
N GLN A 216 -10.36 -7.41 -1.21
CA GLN A 216 -10.96 -6.31 -0.47
C GLN A 216 -10.48 -6.35 0.98
N VAL A 217 -10.34 -5.18 1.60
CA VAL A 217 -9.96 -5.02 3.01
C VAL A 217 -11.10 -4.42 3.83
N TYR A 218 -11.22 -4.91 5.05
CA TYR A 218 -12.10 -4.40 6.11
C TYR A 218 -11.24 -4.09 7.33
N TYR A 219 -11.68 -3.11 8.12
CA TYR A 219 -11.13 -2.88 9.45
C TYR A 219 -12.28 -3.01 10.43
N GLU A 220 -12.22 -4.00 11.30
CA GLU A 220 -13.32 -4.32 12.20
C GLU A 220 -12.82 -4.28 13.64
N VAL A 221 -13.31 -3.33 14.42
CA VAL A 221 -13.06 -3.28 15.86
C VAL A 221 -14.41 -3.14 16.54
N SER A 222 -14.78 -4.16 17.31
CA SER A 222 -16.12 -4.30 17.89
C SER A 222 -16.22 -3.68 19.28
N THR A 223 -15.08 -3.54 19.97
CA THR A 223 -14.99 -2.96 21.30
C THR A 223 -13.90 -1.89 21.38
N SER A 224 -14.16 -0.83 22.15
CA SER A 224 -13.15 0.22 22.37
C SER A 224 -12.02 -0.25 23.30
N GLY A 225 -12.25 -1.32 24.06
CA GLY A 225 -11.35 -1.81 25.11
C GLY A 225 -11.09 -0.78 26.22
N LEU A 226 -10.28 -1.17 27.21
CA LEU A 226 -9.65 -0.24 28.14
C LEU A 226 -8.22 0.05 27.68
N MET A 227 -7.80 1.32 27.64
CA MET A 227 -6.38 1.63 27.45
C MET A 227 -5.57 1.09 28.62
N PRO A 228 -4.39 0.48 28.38
CA PRO A 228 -3.55 -0.02 29.46
C PRO A 228 -3.16 1.14 30.40
N SER A 229 -3.41 0.94 31.69
CA SER A 229 -2.95 1.84 32.75
C SER A 229 -1.44 2.02 32.62
N ARG A 230 -0.95 3.25 32.44
CA ARG A 230 0.49 3.51 32.50
C ARG A 230 1.05 2.96 33.83
N SER A 231 2.24 2.38 33.72
CA SER A 231 3.04 1.82 34.81
C SER A 231 3.10 2.75 36.05
N ILE A 232 3.09 2.14 37.23
CA ILE A 232 3.05 2.74 38.59
C ILE A 232 4.19 3.76 38.86
N ASN A 233 5.17 3.89 37.96
CA ASN A 233 6.36 4.73 38.15
C ASN A 233 6.31 6.11 37.45
N GLU A 234 5.22 6.46 36.74
CA GLU A 234 5.02 7.84 36.27
C GLU A 234 4.23 8.66 37.31
N PRO A 235 4.58 9.95 37.54
CA PRO A 235 3.91 10.77 38.55
C PRO A 235 2.43 10.87 38.23
N THR A 236 1.60 10.47 39.20
CA THR A 236 0.14 10.46 39.17
C THR A 236 -0.42 11.81 38.71
N VAL A 237 -0.66 11.97 37.42
CA VAL A 237 -1.57 13.00 36.93
C VAL A 237 -2.94 12.58 37.42
N THR A 238 -3.59 13.43 38.22
CA THR A 238 -4.83 13.17 38.94
C THR A 238 -5.82 12.36 38.09
N ALA A 239 -6.05 11.10 38.48
CA ALA A 239 -6.96 10.19 37.79
C ALA A 239 -8.36 10.81 37.74
N THR A 240 -8.66 11.44 36.62
CA THR A 240 -10.01 11.84 36.26
C THR A 240 -10.70 10.57 35.80
N ALA A 241 -11.96 10.35 36.20
CA ALA A 241 -12.69 9.11 35.93
C ALA A 241 -12.48 8.64 34.48
N ALA A 242 -12.02 7.41 34.29
CA ALA A 242 -11.99 6.76 33.00
C ALA A 242 -13.43 6.48 32.60
N PHE A 243 -14.08 7.42 31.92
CA PHE A 243 -15.38 7.12 31.33
C PHE A 243 -15.21 6.07 30.20
N LEU A 244 -16.27 5.28 29.96
CA LEU A 244 -16.36 4.06 29.13
C LEU A 244 -15.91 4.20 27.65
N ASP A 245 -15.69 5.41 27.18
CA ASP A 245 -15.42 5.86 25.82
C ASP A 245 -13.94 6.25 25.58
N GLN A 246 -13.02 5.80 26.44
CA GLN A 246 -11.56 5.92 26.25
C GLN A 246 -10.98 4.66 25.64
N GLY A 247 -10.90 4.60 24.32
CA GLY A 247 -10.40 3.40 23.68
C GLY A 247 -10.08 3.52 22.19
N VAL A 248 -9.85 2.36 21.60
CA VAL A 248 -9.67 2.17 20.16
C VAL A 248 -10.92 2.64 19.42
N LEU A 249 -10.72 3.16 18.22
CA LEU A 249 -11.81 3.46 17.31
C LEU A 249 -12.61 2.19 17.03
N VAL A 250 -13.88 2.19 17.45
CA VAL A 250 -14.87 1.17 17.07
C VAL A 250 -15.43 1.56 15.71
N ALA A 251 -15.07 0.82 14.68
CA ALA A 251 -15.52 1.06 13.31
C ALA A 251 -15.49 -0.23 12.49
N ASP A 252 -16.26 -0.23 11.40
CA ASP A 252 -16.29 -1.31 10.39
C ASP A 252 -16.25 -0.74 8.94
N PRO A 253 -15.26 0.11 8.58
CA PRO A 253 -15.12 0.59 7.21
C PRO A 253 -14.60 -0.52 6.29
N SER A 254 -15.14 -0.54 5.07
CA SER A 254 -14.61 -1.34 3.96
C SER A 254 -13.87 -0.47 2.96
N SER A 255 -12.88 -1.08 2.31
CA SER A 255 -12.14 -0.48 1.20
C SER A 255 -12.81 -0.68 -0.15
N ASN A 256 -12.25 -0.05 -1.18
CA ASN A 256 -12.50 -0.44 -2.57
C ASN A 256 -12.06 -1.89 -2.81
N SER A 257 -12.77 -2.58 -3.71
CA SER A 257 -12.32 -3.87 -4.23
C SER A 257 -11.36 -3.67 -5.40
N ILE A 258 -10.28 -4.45 -5.44
CA ILE A 258 -9.31 -4.43 -6.55
C ILE A 258 -9.26 -5.81 -7.18
N GLU A 259 -9.21 -5.83 -8.51
CA GLU A 259 -9.05 -7.04 -9.29
C GLU A 259 -7.60 -7.17 -9.72
N PHE A 260 -7.06 -8.38 -9.67
CA PHE A 260 -5.70 -8.70 -10.12
C PHE A 260 -5.65 -10.07 -10.78
N ASN A 261 -4.61 -10.30 -11.56
CA ASN A 261 -4.42 -11.56 -12.28
C ASN A 261 -3.32 -12.40 -11.66
N VAL A 262 -3.57 -13.70 -11.54
CA VAL A 262 -2.54 -14.70 -11.26
C VAL A 262 -2.14 -15.35 -12.57
N LEU A 263 -0.87 -15.17 -12.95
CA LEU A 263 -0.28 -15.70 -14.17
C LEU A 263 0.41 -17.03 -13.89
N PRO A 264 0.52 -17.94 -14.89
CA PRO A 264 1.30 -19.17 -14.74
C PRO A 264 2.77 -18.86 -14.37
N PRO A 265 3.50 -19.83 -13.80
CA PRO A 265 4.88 -19.65 -13.41
C PRO A 265 5.72 -19.28 -14.64
N ALA A 266 6.78 -18.48 -14.42
CA ALA A 266 7.67 -18.10 -15.50
C ALA A 266 8.19 -19.34 -16.23
N THR A 267 8.02 -19.39 -17.55
CA THR A 267 8.59 -20.49 -18.34
C THR A 267 10.10 -20.44 -18.18
N PRO A 268 10.76 -21.51 -17.70
CA PRO A 268 12.21 -21.50 -17.59
C PRO A 268 12.79 -21.22 -18.98
N THR A 269 13.61 -20.17 -19.08
CA THR A 269 14.34 -19.92 -20.32
C THR A 269 15.20 -21.16 -20.57
N PRO A 270 15.10 -21.82 -21.73
CA PRO A 270 15.89 -23.00 -22.00
C PRO A 270 17.36 -22.62 -21.88
N THR A 271 18.04 -23.17 -20.88
CA THR A 271 19.50 -23.09 -20.80
C THR A 271 20.03 -23.68 -22.10
N PRO A 272 20.82 -22.94 -22.89
CA PRO A 272 21.40 -23.49 -24.10
C PRO A 272 22.17 -24.75 -23.70
N SER A 273 21.75 -25.89 -24.25
CA SER A 273 22.45 -27.15 -24.05
C SER A 273 23.91 -26.89 -24.44
N PRO A 274 24.91 -27.23 -23.59
CA PRO A 274 26.29 -27.02 -23.96
C PRO A 274 26.53 -27.72 -25.29
N THR A 275 26.88 -26.95 -26.32
CA THR A 275 27.39 -27.50 -27.56
C THR A 275 28.61 -28.32 -27.16
N LEU A 276 28.49 -29.65 -27.24
CA LEU A 276 29.63 -30.55 -27.20
C LEU A 276 30.48 -30.23 -28.42
N ASP A 277 31.38 -29.26 -28.26
CA ASP A 277 32.43 -29.01 -29.23
C ASP A 277 33.34 -30.23 -29.17
N GLY A 278 33.21 -31.08 -30.19
CA GLY A 278 33.92 -32.34 -30.31
C GLY A 278 35.40 -32.08 -30.45
N SER A 279 36.10 -31.84 -29.34
CA SER A 279 37.55 -31.93 -29.29
C SER A 279 37.91 -33.41 -29.11
N PRO A 280 38.51 -34.08 -30.11
CA PRO A 280 38.95 -35.45 -29.95
C PRO A 280 40.07 -35.49 -28.91
N THR A 281 39.80 -36.10 -27.76
CA THR A 281 40.83 -36.46 -26.78
C THR A 281 41.88 -37.33 -27.46
N PRO A 282 43.17 -36.93 -27.50
CA PRO A 282 44.22 -37.80 -28.02
C PRO A 282 44.39 -39.00 -27.08
N THR A 283 44.14 -40.19 -27.60
CA THR A 283 44.45 -41.46 -26.95
C THR A 283 45.97 -41.62 -26.90
N THR A 284 46.56 -41.49 -25.72
CA THR A 284 47.96 -41.84 -25.46
C THR A 284 48.14 -43.35 -25.64
N PRO A 285 49.04 -43.83 -26.51
CA PRO A 285 49.31 -45.26 -26.64
C PRO A 285 50.07 -45.79 -25.41
N THR A 286 49.57 -46.88 -24.86
CA THR A 286 50.20 -47.69 -23.81
C THR A 286 51.58 -48.21 -24.28
N PRO A 287 52.67 -48.07 -23.50
CA PRO A 287 53.95 -48.68 -23.83
C PRO A 287 53.87 -50.21 -23.70
N ALA A 288 54.29 -50.92 -24.73
CA ALA A 288 54.48 -52.36 -24.69
C ALA A 288 55.64 -52.71 -23.73
N GLN A 289 55.34 -53.47 -22.67
CA GLN A 289 56.35 -54.06 -21.80
C GLN A 289 57.04 -55.23 -22.53
N LEU A 290 58.34 -55.12 -22.72
CA LEU A 290 59.21 -56.24 -23.13
C LEU A 290 59.28 -57.28 -22.01
N PRO A 291 59.24 -58.59 -22.33
CA PRO A 291 59.54 -59.63 -21.36
C PRO A 291 61.06 -59.68 -21.14
N ILE A 292 61.48 -59.57 -19.87
CA ILE A 292 62.82 -59.92 -19.42
C ILE A 292 62.73 -61.38 -18.92
N GLY A 293 63.66 -62.22 -19.40
CA GLY A 293 63.81 -63.62 -19.00
C GLY A 293 64.41 -63.81 -17.62
#